data_AF-K9YY53-F1
#
_entry.id   AF-K9YY53-F1
#
_cell.length_a   1.000
_cell.length_b   1.000
_cell.length_c   1.000
_cell.angle_alpha   90.00
_cell.angle_beta   90.00
_cell.angle_gamma   90.00
#
_symmetry.space_group_name_H-M   'P 1'
#
loop_
_entity.id
_entity.type
_entity.pdbx_description
1 polymer ?
#
loop_
_entity_poly.entity_id
_entity_poly.type
_entity_poly.pdbx_seq_one_letter_code
_entity_poly.pdbx_strand_id
1 'polypeptide(L)'
;MKNYLQSIISLFFLFSLSSCTTNTQLYQLSNPTENQQLLLRKKIVSQPTSGLLIMGKGYIDGEARITLLRNGEVYKTKIVSGNVRFQWRENWRDHRAMLRYQPARVREGNLRFSVTFMD
;
A
#
# COMPACT_ATOMS: atom_id res chain seq x y z
N MET A 1 14.86 -14.00 56.98
CA MET A 1 13.92 -13.11 56.25
C MET A 1 14.69 -12.02 55.52
N LYS A 2 15.38 -12.38 54.44
CA LYS A 2 16.12 -11.44 53.60
C LYS A 2 15.98 -11.95 52.16
N ASN A 3 15.65 -11.05 51.25
CA ASN A 3 15.91 -11.14 49.82
C ASN A 3 14.85 -11.80 48.91
N TYR A 4 13.55 -11.58 49.15
CA TYR A 4 12.51 -11.89 48.14
C TYR A 4 11.92 -10.64 47.46
N LEU A 5 12.34 -9.43 47.86
CA LEU A 5 11.72 -8.18 47.40
C LEU A 5 12.38 -7.54 46.16
N GLN A 6 13.50 -8.09 45.66
CA GLN A 6 14.23 -7.51 44.52
C GLN A 6 13.90 -8.15 43.16
N SER A 7 13.22 -9.31 43.13
CA SER A 7 13.07 -10.08 41.88
C SER A 7 11.82 -9.74 41.06
N ILE A 8 10.94 -8.85 41.53
CA ILE A 8 9.66 -8.57 40.84
C ILE A 8 9.76 -7.35 39.89
N ILE A 9 10.78 -6.49 40.04
CA ILE A 9 10.85 -5.21 39.32
C ILE A 9 11.57 -5.34 37.96
N SER A 10 12.37 -6.39 37.74
CA SER A 10 13.18 -6.53 36.52
C SER A 10 12.46 -7.16 35.32
N LEU A 11 11.18 -7.53 35.42
CA LEU A 11 10.44 -8.19 34.33
C LEU A 11 9.54 -7.24 33.50
N PHE A 12 9.56 -5.93 33.78
CA PHE A 12 8.72 -4.96 33.06
C PHE A 12 9.44 -4.21 31.93
N PHE A 13 10.72 -4.50 31.67
CA PHE A 13 11.58 -3.72 30.77
C PHE A 13 11.84 -4.35 29.39
N LEU A 14 11.04 -5.35 28.97
CA LEU A 14 11.31 -6.12 27.74
C LEU A 14 10.24 -6.02 26.63
N PHE A 15 9.23 -5.15 26.76
CA PHE A 15 8.19 -4.99 25.73
C PHE A 15 8.07 -3.56 25.18
N SER A 16 9.20 -2.88 24.98
CA SER A 16 9.27 -1.78 24.00
C SER A 16 9.37 -2.37 22.58
N LEU A 17 8.33 -3.12 22.19
CA LEU A 17 8.05 -3.39 20.78
C LEU A 17 7.78 -2.04 20.12
N SER A 18 8.83 -1.45 19.57
CA SER A 18 8.75 -0.28 18.71
C SER A 18 7.96 -0.74 17.49
N SER A 19 6.65 -0.56 17.56
CA SER A 19 5.77 -0.72 16.40
C SER A 19 6.24 0.28 15.36
N CYS A 20 7.01 -0.21 14.38
CA CYS A 20 7.37 0.56 13.21
C CYS A 20 6.06 0.83 12.47
N THR A 21 5.42 1.95 12.77
CA THR A 21 4.16 2.37 12.17
C THR A 21 4.42 2.75 10.72
N THR A 22 4.40 1.77 9.83
CA THR A 22 4.51 2.05 8.40
C THR A 22 3.24 2.77 7.95
N ASN A 23 3.37 4.00 7.46
CA ASN A 23 2.26 4.88 7.05
C ASN A 23 1.56 4.37 5.78
N THR A 24 0.83 3.27 5.94
CA THR A 24 0.07 2.61 4.88
C THR A 24 -1.26 3.33 4.66
N GLN A 25 -1.56 3.62 3.41
CA GLN A 25 -2.75 4.30 2.96
C GLN A 25 -3.61 3.32 2.18
N LEU A 26 -4.92 3.29 2.46
CA LEU A 26 -5.87 2.42 1.78
C LEU A 26 -6.68 3.23 0.77
N TYR A 27 -6.75 2.71 -0.45
CA TYR A 27 -7.56 3.27 -1.53
C TYR A 27 -8.53 2.21 -2.04
N GLN A 28 -9.80 2.55 -2.13
CA GLN A 28 -10.85 1.71 -2.69
C GLN A 28 -11.23 2.28 -4.05
N LEU A 29 -11.36 1.45 -5.08
CA LEU A 29 -12.01 1.88 -6.32
C LEU A 29 -13.49 2.12 -6.06
N SER A 30 -14.01 3.27 -6.46
CA SER A 30 -15.42 3.63 -6.27
C SER A 30 -16.34 2.78 -7.15
N ASN A 31 -16.10 2.76 -8.47
CA ASN A 31 -16.81 1.90 -9.42
C ASN A 31 -15.81 1.05 -10.27
N PRO A 32 -15.74 -0.28 -10.10
CA PRO A 32 -14.79 -1.12 -10.83
C PRO A 32 -15.05 -1.21 -12.34
N THR A 33 -16.19 -0.75 -12.84
CA THR A 33 -16.52 -0.78 -14.28
C THR A 33 -16.06 0.46 -15.04
N GLU A 34 -15.52 1.47 -14.33
CA GLU A 34 -15.08 2.74 -14.92
C GLU A 34 -13.56 2.94 -14.86
N ASN A 35 -13.05 3.70 -15.83
CA ASN A 35 -11.67 4.18 -15.79
C ASN A 35 -11.47 5.08 -14.57
N GLN A 36 -10.42 4.85 -13.79
CA GLN A 36 -10.11 5.65 -12.61
C GLN A 36 -8.63 6.00 -12.55
N GLN A 37 -8.33 7.19 -12.02
CA GLN A 37 -6.98 7.61 -11.70
C GLN A 37 -6.90 7.94 -10.21
N LEU A 38 -5.98 7.30 -9.52
CA LEU A 38 -5.73 7.50 -8.10
C LEU A 38 -4.40 8.23 -7.94
N LEU A 39 -4.48 9.48 -7.47
CA LEU A 39 -3.30 10.23 -7.08
C LEU A 39 -2.90 9.83 -5.65
N LEU A 40 -1.83 9.08 -5.56
CA LEU A 40 -1.22 8.64 -4.31
C LEU A 40 -0.26 9.72 -3.82
N ARG A 41 -0.39 10.14 -2.56
CA ARG A 41 0.49 11.16 -1.97
C ARG A 41 1.04 10.64 -0.66
N LYS A 42 2.33 10.85 -0.41
CA LYS A 42 2.92 10.62 0.91
C LYS A 42 2.28 11.62 1.90
N LYS A 43 1.79 11.13 3.05
CA LYS A 43 1.16 11.97 4.08
C LYS A 43 2.12 12.99 4.69
N ILE A 44 3.35 12.54 4.95
CA ILE A 44 4.41 13.35 5.59
C ILE A 44 5.51 13.57 4.57
N VAL A 45 5.58 14.77 4.02
CA VAL A 45 6.56 15.16 2.98
C VAL A 45 7.89 15.66 3.54
N SER A 46 8.00 15.85 4.86
CA SER A 46 9.24 16.32 5.51
C SER A 46 10.38 15.30 5.47
N GLN A 47 10.08 14.03 5.19
CA GLN A 47 11.07 12.96 5.06
C GLN A 47 11.23 12.60 3.58
N PRO A 48 12.47 12.32 3.11
CA PRO A 48 12.70 11.84 1.76
C PRO A 48 11.93 10.53 1.53
N THR A 49 11.49 10.27 0.30
CA THR A 49 10.98 8.96 -0.08
C THR A 49 12.16 8.13 -0.61
N SER A 50 12.37 6.93 -0.08
CA SER A 50 13.32 5.95 -0.62
C SER A 50 12.65 4.87 -1.48
N GLY A 51 11.35 4.64 -1.27
CA GLY A 51 10.62 3.66 -2.06
C GLY A 51 9.11 3.72 -1.97
N LEU A 52 8.48 2.87 -2.77
CA LEU A 52 7.03 2.74 -2.89
C LEU A 52 6.63 1.27 -2.88
N LEU A 53 5.74 0.90 -1.96
CA LEU A 53 5.07 -0.39 -1.91
C LEU A 53 3.60 -0.20 -2.26
N ILE A 54 3.12 -0.88 -3.30
CA ILE A 54 1.71 -0.94 -3.69
C ILE A 54 1.27 -2.39 -3.67
N MET A 55 0.20 -2.68 -2.95
CA MET A 55 -0.43 -4.00 -2.93
C MET A 55 -1.88 -3.85 -3.38
N GLY A 56 -2.28 -4.58 -4.43
CA GLY A 56 -3.68 -4.66 -4.84
C GLY A 56 -4.28 -5.98 -4.39
N LYS A 57 -5.50 -5.92 -3.83
CA LYS A 57 -6.27 -7.09 -3.42
C LYS A 57 -7.77 -6.90 -3.70
N GLY A 58 -8.45 -7.99 -4.02
CA GLY A 58 -9.90 -7.99 -4.19
C GLY A 58 -10.36 -8.97 -5.26
N TYR A 59 -11.47 -8.64 -5.90
CA TYR A 59 -12.07 -9.42 -6.97
C TYR A 59 -12.60 -8.50 -8.07
N ILE A 60 -12.49 -8.92 -9.33
CA ILE A 60 -13.20 -8.32 -10.46
C ILE A 60 -13.79 -9.42 -11.35
N ASP A 61 -15.04 -9.27 -11.77
CA ASP A 61 -15.65 -10.10 -12.81
C ASP A 61 -15.32 -9.49 -14.17
N GLY A 62 -14.26 -9.98 -14.79
CA GLY A 62 -13.73 -9.50 -16.06
C GLY A 62 -12.22 -9.29 -16.02
N GLU A 63 -11.71 -8.47 -16.93
CA GLU A 63 -10.30 -8.12 -17.03
C GLU A 63 -10.11 -6.60 -16.92
N ALA A 64 -9.08 -6.19 -16.19
CA ALA A 64 -8.65 -4.81 -16.10
C ALA A 64 -7.14 -4.66 -16.14
N ARG A 65 -6.69 -3.49 -16.61
CA ARG A 65 -5.29 -3.08 -16.60
C ARG A 65 -5.07 -2.06 -15.48
N ILE A 66 -4.07 -2.31 -14.65
CA ILE A 66 -3.59 -1.39 -13.61
C ILE A 66 -2.22 -0.90 -14.03
N THR A 67 -2.03 0.42 -14.06
CA THR A 67 -0.80 1.06 -14.50
C THR A 67 -0.28 2.01 -13.44
N LEU A 68 0.97 1.86 -13.03
CA LEU A 68 1.70 2.86 -12.26
C LEU A 68 2.33 3.85 -13.24
N LEU A 69 2.05 5.12 -13.04
CA LEU A 69 2.59 6.22 -13.81
C LEU A 69 3.63 6.97 -12.99
N ARG A 70 4.75 7.33 -13.63
CA ARG A 70 5.77 8.25 -13.10
C ARG A 70 5.86 9.44 -14.04
N ASN A 71 5.60 10.65 -13.55
CA ASN A 71 5.63 11.88 -14.36
C ASN A 71 4.77 11.83 -15.64
N GLY A 72 3.62 11.14 -15.58
CA GLY A 72 2.71 10.99 -16.73
C GLY A 72 3.03 9.80 -17.65
N GLU A 73 4.22 9.22 -17.54
CA GLU A 73 4.66 8.08 -18.35
C GLU A 73 4.33 6.74 -17.68
N VAL A 74 4.17 5.71 -18.50
CA VAL A 74 3.95 4.34 -18.02
C VAL A 74 5.24 3.81 -17.39
N TYR A 75 5.21 3.59 -16.08
CA TYR A 75 6.33 3.00 -15.34
C TYR A 75 6.16 1.48 -15.20
N LYS A 76 4.94 1.03 -14.86
CA LYS A 76 4.66 -0.41 -14.67
C LYS A 76 3.20 -0.73 -14.96
N THR A 77 2.94 -1.94 -15.45
CA THR A 77 1.59 -2.40 -15.78
C THR A 77 1.34 -3.80 -15.24
N LYS A 78 0.12 -4.06 -14.78
CA LYS A 78 -0.38 -5.39 -14.42
C LYS A 78 -1.77 -5.57 -15.02
N ILE A 79 -1.98 -6.68 -15.70
CA ILE A 79 -3.31 -7.14 -16.10
C ILE A 79 -3.81 -8.06 -14.98
N VAL A 80 -5.06 -7.88 -14.57
CA VAL A 80 -5.71 -8.61 -13.49
C VAL A 80 -7.09 -9.09 -13.93
N SER A 81 -7.53 -10.21 -13.36
CA SER A 81 -8.86 -10.79 -13.56
C SER A 81 -9.23 -11.68 -12.37
N GLY A 82 -10.53 -11.90 -12.13
CA GLY A 82 -11.02 -12.75 -11.05
C GLY A 82 -10.50 -12.31 -9.68
N ASN A 83 -9.96 -13.26 -8.91
CA ASN A 83 -9.32 -12.96 -7.63
C ASN A 83 -7.99 -12.22 -7.85
N VAL A 84 -7.97 -10.94 -7.47
CA VAL A 84 -6.80 -10.08 -7.64
C VAL A 84 -5.94 -10.11 -6.38
N ARG A 85 -4.67 -10.44 -6.56
CA ARG A 85 -3.61 -10.21 -5.56
C ARG A 85 -2.30 -9.90 -6.27
N PHE A 86 -1.74 -8.73 -6.02
CA PHE A 86 -0.41 -8.38 -6.53
C PHE A 86 0.32 -7.43 -5.60
N GLN A 87 1.64 -7.33 -5.80
CA GLN A 87 2.51 -6.41 -5.07
C GLN A 87 3.56 -5.81 -6.02
N TRP A 88 3.80 -4.51 -5.88
CA TRP A 88 4.92 -3.79 -6.46
C TRP A 88 5.72 -3.13 -5.36
N ARG A 89 7.03 -3.35 -5.36
CA ARG A 89 7.99 -2.71 -4.45
C ARG A 89 9.05 -2.07 -5.33
N GLU A 90 9.15 -0.75 -5.27
CA GLU A 90 9.94 0.04 -6.20
C GLU A 90 10.85 1.01 -5.46
N ASN A 91 12.04 1.27 -6.03
CA ASN A 91 12.82 2.44 -5.68
C ASN A 91 12.09 3.68 -6.24
N TRP A 92 11.68 4.57 -5.35
CA TRP A 92 10.77 5.66 -5.66
C TRP A 92 11.13 6.86 -4.82
N ARG A 93 11.59 7.94 -5.47
CA ARG A 93 12.09 9.15 -4.78
C ARG A 93 11.08 10.29 -4.69
N ASP A 94 9.96 10.17 -5.39
CA ASP A 94 8.89 11.18 -5.36
C ASP A 94 7.96 10.97 -4.17
N HIS A 95 7.32 12.05 -3.71
CA HIS A 95 6.26 12.00 -2.70
C HIS A 95 4.88 11.70 -3.30
N ARG A 96 4.81 11.46 -4.61
CA ARG A 96 3.58 11.22 -5.34
C ARG A 96 3.75 10.07 -6.31
N ALA A 97 2.66 9.37 -6.57
CA ALA A 97 2.56 8.36 -7.61
C ALA A 97 1.13 8.39 -8.16
N MET A 98 0.94 7.98 -9.41
CA MET A 98 -0.39 7.89 -9.99
C MET A 98 -0.68 6.47 -10.44
N LEU A 99 -1.76 5.89 -9.92
CA LEU A 99 -2.29 4.62 -10.41
C LEU A 99 -3.43 4.90 -11.38
N ARG A 100 -3.37 4.31 -12.56
CA ARG A 100 -4.45 4.31 -13.55
C ARG A 100 -5.05 2.93 -13.66
N TYR A 101 -6.34 2.82 -13.38
CA TYR A 101 -7.14 1.61 -13.55
C TYR A 101 -7.98 1.75 -14.83
N GLN A 102 -7.95 0.72 -15.67
CA GLN A 102 -8.66 0.68 -16.95
C GLN A 102 -9.36 -0.67 -17.12
N PRO A 103 -10.68 -0.75 -16.88
CA PRO A 103 -11.44 -1.97 -17.11
C PRO A 103 -11.61 -2.21 -18.61
N ALA A 104 -11.55 -3.46 -19.04
CA ALA A 104 -11.84 -3.85 -20.42
C ALA A 104 -13.23 -4.51 -20.54
N ARG A 105 -13.54 -5.44 -19.64
CA ARG A 105 -14.81 -6.19 -19.63
C ARG A 105 -15.30 -6.44 -18.20
N VAL A 106 -15.06 -5.48 -17.31
CA VAL A 106 -15.43 -5.61 -15.90
C VAL A 106 -16.91 -5.31 -15.72
N ARG A 107 -17.66 -6.26 -15.15
CA ARG A 107 -19.09 -6.13 -14.85
C ARG A 107 -19.34 -5.70 -13.42
N GLU A 108 -18.56 -6.25 -12.49
CA GLU A 108 -18.63 -5.95 -11.06
C GLU A 108 -17.31 -6.29 -10.38
N GLY A 109 -17.21 -5.95 -9.10
CA GLY A 109 -16.06 -6.29 -8.27
C GLY A 109 -15.83 -5.36 -7.10
N ASN A 110 -14.76 -5.62 -6.37
CA ASN A 110 -14.24 -4.76 -5.34
C ASN A 110 -12.71 -4.84 -5.36
N LEU A 111 -12.05 -3.72 -5.58
CA LEU A 111 -10.59 -3.67 -5.58
C LEU A 111 -10.09 -2.60 -4.61
N ARG A 112 -9.12 -2.99 -3.78
CA ARG A 112 -8.44 -2.12 -2.83
C ARG A 112 -6.94 -2.12 -3.07
N PHE A 113 -6.34 -0.97 -2.83
CA PHE A 113 -4.90 -0.78 -2.85
C PHE A 113 -4.41 -0.37 -1.47
N SER A 114 -3.41 -1.09 -0.96
CA SER A 114 -2.59 -0.64 0.16
C SER A 114 -1.32 -0.01 -0.39
N VAL A 115 -1.04 1.22 0.01
CA VAL A 115 0.08 2.02 -0.52
C VAL A 115 0.92 2.54 0.62
N THR A 116 2.22 2.30 0.55
CA THR A 116 3.19 2.74 1.55
C THR A 116 4.36 3.41 0.86
N PHE A 117 4.58 4.68 1.15
CA PHE A 117 5.81 5.37 0.80
C PHE A 117 6.84 5.06 1.90
N MET A 118 8.01 4.56 1.53
CA MET A 118 9.09 4.19 2.43
C MET A 118 10.08 5.35 2.53
N ASP A 119 10.71 5.50 3.70
CA ASP A 119 11.69 6.54 4.03
C ASP A 119 13.13 6.05 3.83
#